data_AF-A0A1G2XR32-F1
#
_entry.id   AF-A0A1G2XR32-F1
#
_cell.length_a   1.000
_cell.length_b   1.000
_cell.length_c   1.000
_cell.angle_alpha   90.00
_cell.angle_beta   90.00
_cell.angle_gamma   90.00
#
_symmetry.space_group_name_H-M   'P 1'
#
loop_
_entity.id
_entity.type
_entity.pdbx_description
1 polymer ?
#
loop_
_entity_poly.entity_id
_entity_poly.type
_entity_poly.pdbx_seq_one_letter_code
_entity_poly.pdbx_strand_id
1 'polypeptide(L)'
;MKRKGFTLIELLIVILILGALAAIAIPRITTSAGTAKENACATNIDLLNSQIELYAADKDGVYPASLGTLTGNKDYFPEGEPECPLKGKYSMDESTHRVSCSHTK
;
A
#
# COMPACT_ATOMS: atom_id res chain seq x y z
N MET A 1 -36.28 -46.19 -0.04
CA MET A 1 -34.96 -45.78 0.50
C MET A 1 -35.15 -44.85 1.70
N LYS A 2 -34.64 -45.19 2.88
CA LYS A 2 -34.60 -44.26 4.02
C LYS A 2 -33.48 -43.24 3.76
N ARG A 3 -33.83 -41.98 3.53
CA ARG A 3 -32.84 -40.90 3.48
C ARG A 3 -32.33 -40.67 4.91
N LYS A 4 -31.02 -40.79 5.12
CA LYS A 4 -30.39 -40.32 6.37
C LYS A 4 -30.43 -38.79 6.34
N GLY A 5 -31.11 -38.19 7.32
CA GLY A 5 -31.09 -36.74 7.53
C GLY A 5 -29.81 -36.34 8.28
N PHE A 6 -29.32 -35.15 8.02
CA PHE A 6 -28.27 -34.51 8.82
C PHE A 6 -28.76 -34.33 10.27
N THR A 7 -27.92 -34.61 11.25
CA THR A 7 -28.28 -34.31 12.65
C THR A 7 -28.03 -32.83 12.94
N LEU A 8 -28.86 -32.23 13.81
CA LEU A 8 -28.65 -30.85 14.25
C LEU A 8 -27.29 -30.67 14.95
N ILE A 9 -26.81 -31.71 15.64
CA ILE A 9 -25.54 -31.67 16.35
C ILE A 9 -24.34 -31.69 15.41
N GLU A 10 -24.41 -32.40 14.27
CA GLU A 10 -23.38 -32.34 13.23
C GLU A 10 -23.25 -30.93 12.67
N LEU A 11 -24.37 -30.26 12.39
CA LEU A 11 -24.32 -28.88 11.89
C LEU A 11 -23.76 -27.92 12.95
N LEU A 12 -24.10 -28.12 14.22
CA LEU A 12 -23.63 -27.29 15.34
C LEU A 12 -22.11 -27.36 15.51
N ILE A 13 -21.53 -28.57 15.47
CA ILE A 13 -20.08 -28.75 15.59
C ILE A 13 -19.35 -28.10 14.40
N VAL A 14 -19.91 -28.20 13.19
CA VAL A 14 -19.32 -27.60 11.99
C VAL A 14 -19.24 -26.07 12.10
N ILE A 15 -20.34 -25.40 12.48
CA ILE A 15 -20.33 -23.93 12.61
C ILE A 15 -19.43 -23.47 13.76
N LEU A 16 -19.28 -24.28 14.82
CA LEU A 16 -18.38 -24.00 15.93
C LEU A 16 -16.91 -24.02 15.47
N ILE A 17 -16.52 -25.04 14.69
CA ILE A 17 -15.17 -25.13 14.14
C ILE A 17 -14.92 -24.00 13.12
N LEU A 18 -15.87 -23.73 12.22
CA LEU A 18 -15.75 -22.62 11.25
C LEU A 18 -15.64 -21.25 11.96
N GLY A 19 -16.41 -21.04 13.04
CA GLY A 19 -16.33 -19.83 13.85
C GLY A 19 -14.97 -19.66 14.54
N ALA A 20 -14.43 -20.74 15.11
CA ALA A 20 -13.10 -20.72 15.75
C ALA A 20 -11.98 -20.41 14.74
N LEU A 21 -12.02 -21.01 13.55
CA LEU A 21 -11.05 -20.73 12.49
C LEU A 21 -11.16 -19.29 11.98
N ALA A 22 -12.39 -18.78 11.78
CA ALA A 22 -12.63 -17.41 11.32
C ALA A 22 -12.10 -16.37 12.33
N ALA A 23 -12.28 -16.62 13.64
CA ALA A 23 -11.80 -15.74 14.70
C ALA A 23 -10.27 -15.56 14.68
N ILE A 24 -9.51 -16.60 14.29
CA ILE A 24 -8.04 -16.54 14.16
C ILE A 24 -7.61 -15.95 12.81
N ALA A 25 -8.30 -16.31 11.72
CA ALA A 25 -7.91 -15.92 10.37
C ALA A 25 -8.14 -14.44 10.07
N ILE A 26 -9.29 -13.88 10.47
CA ILE A 26 -9.68 -12.49 10.18
C ILE A 26 -8.65 -11.46 10.68
N PRO A 27 -8.24 -11.45 11.96
CA PRO A 27 -7.29 -10.44 12.46
C PRO A 27 -5.90 -10.56 11.82
N ARG A 28 -5.49 -11.76 11.37
CA ARG A 28 -4.21 -11.92 10.66
C ARG A 28 -4.25 -11.31 9.26
N ILE A 29 -5.36 -11.47 8.55
CA ILE A 29 -5.49 -10.93 7.18
C ILE A 29 -5.57 -9.40 7.22
N THR A 30 -6.28 -8.82 8.18
CA THR A 30 -6.41 -7.36 8.30
C THR A 30 -5.08 -6.68 8.65
N THR A 31 -4.30 -7.25 9.56
CA THR A 31 -2.97 -6.73 9.93
C THR A 31 -1.98 -6.89 8.78
N SER A 32 -1.92 -8.06 8.13
CA SER A 32 -1.05 -8.28 6.97
C SER A 32 -1.37 -7.34 5.81
N ALA A 33 -2.65 -7.06 5.54
CA ALA A 33 -3.06 -6.11 4.53
C ALA A 33 -2.67 -4.67 4.89
N GLY A 34 -2.71 -4.30 6.18
CA GLY A 34 -2.21 -3.02 6.67
C GLY A 34 -0.72 -2.84 6.42
N THR A 35 0.09 -3.79 6.89
CA THR A 35 1.55 -3.77 6.71
C THR A 35 1.96 -3.79 5.24
N ALA A 36 1.26 -4.54 4.38
CA ALA A 36 1.52 -4.52 2.94
C ALA A 36 1.33 -3.12 2.33
N LYS A 37 0.31 -2.37 2.78
CA LYS A 37 0.08 -0.99 2.33
C LYS A 37 1.15 -0.04 2.86
N GLU A 38 1.58 -0.20 4.11
CA GLU A 38 2.69 0.58 4.68
C GLU A 38 3.99 0.37 3.90
N ASN A 39 4.35 -0.89 3.64
CA ASN A 39 5.54 -1.24 2.87
C ASN A 39 5.46 -0.71 1.42
N ALA A 40 4.30 -0.80 0.77
CA ALA A 40 4.09 -0.23 -0.56
C ALA A 40 4.21 1.30 -0.55
N CYS A 41 3.68 1.98 0.47
CA CYS A 41 3.84 3.42 0.64
C CYS A 41 5.32 3.82 0.80
N ALA A 42 6.07 3.11 1.65
CA ALA A 42 7.51 3.34 1.83
C ALA A 42 8.28 3.12 0.52
N THR A 43 7.99 2.03 -0.20
CA THR A 43 8.60 1.74 -1.51
C THR A 43 8.32 2.86 -2.52
N ASN A 44 7.10 3.40 -2.54
CA ASN A 44 6.74 4.51 -3.41
C ASN A 44 7.50 5.80 -3.05
N ILE A 45 7.73 6.08 -1.76
CA ILE A 45 8.56 7.20 -1.32
C ILE A 45 10.00 7.05 -1.84
N ASP A 46 10.57 5.86 -1.69
CA ASP A 46 11.94 5.57 -2.17
C ASP A 46 12.04 5.68 -3.68
N LEU A 47 11.01 5.22 -4.41
CA LEU A 47 10.91 5.38 -5.85
C LEU A 47 10.88 6.87 -6.23
N LEU A 48 10.02 7.66 -5.60
CA LEU A 48 9.93 9.10 -5.85
C LEU A 48 11.26 9.81 -5.57
N ASN A 49 11.90 9.51 -4.44
CA ASN A 49 13.23 10.03 -4.11
C ASN A 49 14.27 9.64 -5.17
N SER A 50 14.27 8.39 -5.62
CA SER A 50 15.20 7.92 -6.66
C SER A 50 14.99 8.66 -7.99
N GLN A 51 13.74 8.92 -8.36
CA GLN A 51 13.42 9.68 -9.58
C GLN A 51 13.76 11.17 -9.44
N ILE A 52 13.66 11.76 -8.25
CA ILE A 52 14.12 13.13 -7.98
C ILE A 52 15.63 13.25 -8.21
N GLU A 53 16.42 12.30 -7.70
CA GLU A 53 17.87 12.30 -7.90
C GLU A 53 18.23 12.07 -9.38
N LEU A 54 17.48 11.23 -10.09
CA LEU A 54 17.66 11.03 -11.53
C LEU A 54 17.35 12.31 -12.32
N TYR A 55 16.25 13.00 -11.99
CA TYR A 55 15.91 14.29 -12.58
C TYR A 55 17.02 15.31 -12.35
N ALA A 56 17.56 15.38 -11.13
CA ALA A 56 18.67 16.27 -10.81
C ALA A 56 19.92 15.90 -11.64
N ALA A 57 20.23 14.62 -11.83
CA ALA A 57 21.34 14.18 -12.66
C ALA A 57 21.17 14.59 -14.15
N ASP A 58 19.96 14.50 -14.69
CA ASP A 58 19.67 14.89 -16.08
C ASP A 58 19.62 16.40 -16.32
N LYS A 59 19.40 17.19 -15.26
CA LYS A 59 19.25 18.65 -15.31
C LYS A 59 20.43 19.38 -14.67
N ASP A 60 21.64 18.82 -14.80
CA ASP A 60 22.88 19.43 -14.33
C ASP A 60 22.88 19.80 -12.82
N GLY A 61 22.26 18.96 -11.99
CA GLY A 61 22.14 19.12 -10.54
C GLY A 61 20.93 19.95 -10.08
N VAL A 62 20.03 20.33 -10.99
CA VAL A 62 18.82 21.10 -10.65
C VAL A 62 17.70 20.17 -10.22
N TYR A 63 17.30 20.27 -8.95
CA TYR A 63 16.17 19.54 -8.40
C TYR A 63 14.82 20.05 -8.96
N PRO A 64 13.78 19.19 -9.02
CA PRO A 64 12.45 19.60 -9.47
C PRO A 64 11.85 20.61 -8.48
N ALA A 65 11.17 21.64 -9.00
CA ALA A 65 10.56 22.71 -8.21
C ALA A 65 9.36 22.22 -7.38
N SER A 66 8.74 21.11 -7.77
CA SER A 66 7.70 20.45 -7.01
C SER A 66 7.56 18.99 -7.45
N LEU A 67 6.96 18.17 -6.60
CA LEU A 67 6.65 16.77 -6.93
C LEU A 67 5.83 16.64 -8.23
N GLY A 68 4.91 17.58 -8.49
CA GLY A 68 4.10 17.61 -9.71
C GLY A 68 4.88 17.84 -11.00
N THR A 69 6.03 18.53 -10.94
CA THR A 69 6.90 18.68 -12.13
C THR A 69 7.58 17.37 -12.51
N LEU A 70 7.84 16.50 -11.53
CA LEU A 70 8.41 15.19 -11.75
C LEU A 70 7.35 14.18 -12.18
N THR A 71 6.23 14.10 -11.45
CA THR A 71 5.17 13.12 -11.70
C THR A 71 4.37 13.41 -12.96
N GLY A 72 4.32 14.67 -13.39
CA GLY A 72 3.74 15.07 -14.67
C GLY A 72 4.62 14.74 -15.88
N ASN A 73 5.90 14.38 -15.68
CA ASN A 73 6.80 14.03 -16.77
C ASN A 73 6.84 12.50 -17.00
N LYS A 74 6.43 12.09 -18.20
CA LYS A 74 6.40 10.68 -18.63
C LYS A 74 7.78 10.04 -18.77
N ASP A 75 8.84 10.83 -18.85
CA ASP A 75 10.21 10.32 -18.90
C ASP A 75 10.62 9.65 -17.56
N TYR A 76 10.08 10.15 -16.44
CA TYR A 76 10.38 9.64 -15.10
C TYR A 76 9.25 8.76 -14.54
N PHE A 77 7.99 9.10 -14.85
CA PHE A 77 6.80 8.35 -14.43
C PHE A 77 5.91 8.02 -15.63
N PRO A 78 6.23 6.98 -16.42
CA PRO A 78 5.47 6.63 -17.61
C PRO A 78 4.05 6.14 -17.30
N GLU A 79 3.84 5.56 -16.12
CA GLU A 79 2.54 5.09 -15.63
C GLU A 79 1.74 6.15 -14.86
N GLY A 80 2.32 7.35 -14.67
CA GLY A 80 1.74 8.44 -13.89
C GLY A 80 2.17 8.43 -12.42
N GLU A 81 1.59 9.37 -11.66
CA GLU A 81 1.93 9.56 -10.24
C GLU A 81 1.54 8.33 -9.40
N PRO A 82 2.46 7.75 -8.62
CA PRO A 82 2.10 6.67 -7.71
C PRO A 82 1.10 7.17 -6.67
N GLU A 83 0.00 6.44 -6.47
CA GLU A 83 -0.96 6.75 -5.42
C GLU A 83 -0.55 6.10 -4.09
N CYS A 84 -0.87 6.74 -2.97
CA CYS A 84 -0.66 6.15 -1.66
C CYS A 84 -1.76 5.11 -1.35
N PRO A 85 -1.40 3.84 -1.06
CA PRO A 85 -2.39 2.81 -0.72
C PRO A 85 -3.09 3.04 0.63
N LEU A 86 -2.58 3.97 1.43
CA LEU A 86 -3.16 4.44 2.70
C LEU A 86 -3.97 5.74 2.54
N LYS A 87 -4.21 6.19 1.30
CA LYS A 87 -4.91 7.45 0.96
C LYS A 87 -4.23 8.72 1.47
N GLY A 88 -2.94 8.66 1.80
CA GLY A 88 -2.12 9.84 2.06
C GLY A 88 -1.75 10.59 0.78
N LYS A 89 -1.28 11.82 0.92
CA LYS A 89 -0.67 12.58 -0.19
C LYS A 89 0.85 12.57 -0.05
N TYR A 90 1.56 12.45 -1.18
CA TYR A 90 3.01 12.65 -1.20
C TYR A 90 3.31 14.14 -1.27
N SER A 91 4.21 14.60 -0.42
CA SER A 91 4.68 15.98 -0.38
C SER A 91 6.19 15.99 -0.41
N MET A 92 6.75 16.89 -1.22
CA MET A 92 8.19 17.10 -1.31
C MET A 92 8.54 18.25 -0.38
N ASP A 93 9.58 18.07 0.42
CA ASP A 93 10.18 19.17 1.16
C ASP A 93 11.15 19.91 0.24
N GLU A 94 10.93 21.21 0.05
CA GLU A 94 11.71 22.06 -0.84
C GLU A 94 13.16 22.26 -0.37
N SER A 95 13.44 22.06 0.93
CA SER A 95 14.76 22.26 1.52
C SER A 95 15.62 21.00 1.52
N THR A 96 15.01 19.83 1.70
CA THR A 96 15.72 18.54 1.75
C THR A 96 15.60 17.76 0.44
N HIS A 97 14.72 18.20 -0.47
CA HIS A 97 14.36 17.50 -1.71
C HIS A 97 13.90 16.06 -1.47
N ARG A 98 13.42 15.74 -0.27
CA ARG A 98 12.91 14.42 0.10
C ARG A 98 11.39 14.41 0.08
N VAL A 99 10.84 13.27 -0.34
CA VAL A 99 9.41 13.00 -0.32
C VAL A 99 9.00 12.39 1.02
N SER A 100 7.88 12.87 1.55
CA SER A 100 7.17 12.31 2.70
C SER A 100 5.72 12.03 2.33
N CYS A 101 5.07 11.12 3.06
CA CYS A 101 3.65 10.86 2.91
C CYS A 101 2.87 11.42 4.11
N SER A 102 1.72 12.04 3.89
CA SER A 102 0.89 12.56 4.98
C SER A 102 0.30 11.48 5.91
N HIS A 103 0.53 10.20 5.61
CA HIS A 103 0.05 9.07 6.40
C HIS A 103 1.19 8.34 7.15
N THR A 104 2.46 8.71 6.94
CA THR A 104 3.53 8.19 7.79
C THR A 104 3.34 8.73 9.19
N LYS A 105 3.14 7.81 10.13
CA LYS A 105 2.98 8.09 11.56
C LYS A 105 4.31 8.43 12.21
#